data_AF-A0A957YMZ9-F1
#
_entry.id   AF-A0A957YMZ9-F1
#
_cell.length_a   1.000
_cell.length_b   1.000
_cell.length_c   1.000
_cell.angle_alpha   90.00
_cell.angle_beta   90.00
_cell.angle_gamma   90.00
#
_symmetry.space_group_name_H-M   'P 1'
#
loop_
_entity.id
_entity.type
_entity.pdbx_description
1 polymer ?
#
loop_
_entity_poly.entity_id
_entity_poly.type
_entity_poly.pdbx_seq_one_letter_code
_entity_poly.pdbx_strand_id
1 'polypeptide(L)'
;MALDLVNYEQKARSAVSAFWSNRDAARRKQAESGKPDQGERSGVTAGKNMDGFLALIADLIHANGLANADIHQNRAMLTLPGYFRPTKQW
;
A
#
# COMPACT_ATOMS: atom_id res chain seq x y z
N MET A 1 -9.62 12.82 24.29
CA MET A 1 -9.09 11.44 24.27
C MET A 1 -7.69 11.51 23.70
N ALA A 2 -6.70 10.89 24.34
CA ALA A 2 -5.37 10.76 23.72
C ALA A 2 -5.47 9.78 22.54
N LEU A 3 -4.70 10.04 21.47
CA LEU A 3 -4.66 9.13 20.33
C LEU A 3 -3.91 7.84 20.70
N ASP A 4 -4.44 6.69 20.31
CA ASP A 4 -3.71 5.42 20.33
C ASP A 4 -2.94 5.28 19.02
N LEU A 5 -1.61 5.38 19.10
CA LEU A 5 -0.74 5.32 17.93
C LEU A 5 -0.30 3.90 17.56
N VAL A 6 -0.88 2.85 18.15
CA VAL A 6 -0.68 1.43 17.77
C VAL A 6 0.78 1.00 17.56
N ASN A 7 1.71 1.57 18.34
CA ASN A 7 3.16 1.37 18.18
C ASN A 7 3.65 1.68 16.74
N TYR A 8 3.22 2.84 16.21
CA TYR A 8 3.49 3.22 14.83
C TYR A 8 4.97 3.23 14.47
N GLU A 9 5.88 3.54 15.40
CA GLU A 9 7.31 3.62 15.09
C GLU A 9 7.86 2.26 14.66
N GLN A 10 7.52 1.20 15.37
CA GLN A 10 7.95 -0.15 15.01
C GLN A 10 7.30 -0.59 13.70
N LYS A 11 5.98 -0.38 13.57
CA LYS A 11 5.23 -0.75 12.36
C LYS A 11 5.71 0.02 11.13
N ALA A 12 6.05 1.30 11.26
CA ALA A 12 6.59 2.13 10.20
C ALA A 12 7.96 1.63 9.74
N ARG A 13 8.85 1.25 10.66
CA ARG A 13 10.15 0.63 10.32
C ARG A 13 9.94 -0.68 9.55
N SER A 14 9.03 -1.53 10.01
CA SER A 14 8.67 -2.76 9.31
C SER A 14 8.08 -2.50 7.92
N ALA A 15 7.20 -1.50 7.79
CA ALA A 15 6.60 -1.11 6.51
C ALA A 15 7.66 -0.57 5.53
N VAL A 16 8.61 0.24 5.99
CA VAL A 16 9.74 0.73 5.17
C VAL A 16 10.61 -0.44 4.71
N SER A 17 10.92 -1.39 5.60
CA SER A 17 11.68 -2.58 5.21
C SER A 17 10.94 -3.41 4.16
N ALA A 18 9.65 -3.69 4.39
CA ALA A 18 8.82 -4.42 3.44
C ALA A 18 8.69 -3.70 2.08
N PHE A 19 8.57 -2.36 2.09
CA PHE A 19 8.54 -1.54 0.88
C PHE A 19 9.78 -1.78 0.00
N TRP A 20 10.97 -1.73 0.59
CA TRP A 20 12.22 -1.94 -0.15
C TRP A 20 12.40 -3.40 -0.59
N SER A 21 12.08 -4.36 0.28
CA SER A 21 12.16 -5.79 -0.07
C SER A 21 11.22 -6.16 -1.21
N ASN A 22 9.99 -5.62 -1.22
CA ASN A 22 9.02 -5.88 -2.28
C ASN A 22 9.48 -5.27 -3.62
N ARG A 23 10.08 -4.07 -3.60
CA ARG A 23 10.66 -3.46 -4.80
C ARG A 23 11.81 -4.27 -5.38
N ASP A 24 12.68 -4.80 -4.53
CA ASP A 24 13.80 -5.63 -4.98
C ASP A 24 13.32 -6.97 -5.55
N ALA A 25 12.36 -7.62 -4.88
CA ALA A 25 11.73 -8.84 -5.38
C ALA A 25 11.03 -8.60 -6.73
N ALA A 26 10.30 -7.48 -6.88
CA ALA A 26 9.67 -7.09 -8.14
C ALA A 26 10.72 -6.92 -9.25
N ARG A 27 11.83 -6.22 -8.97
CA ARG A 27 12.93 -6.03 -9.91
C ARG A 27 13.54 -7.35 -10.37
N ARG A 28 13.81 -8.29 -9.46
CA ARG A 28 14.36 -9.61 -9.80
C ARG A 28 13.43 -10.40 -10.71
N LYS A 29 12.15 -10.50 -10.34
CA LYS A 29 11.12 -11.16 -11.15
C LYS A 29 10.98 -10.54 -12.55
N GLN A 30 11.17 -9.24 -12.63
CA GLN A 30 11.06 -8.48 -13.87
C GLN A 30 12.26 -8.77 -14.80
N ALA A 31 13.48 -8.89 -14.25
CA ALA A 31 14.65 -9.34 -14.99
C ALA A 31 14.51 -10.78 -15.52
N GLU A 32 13.94 -11.68 -14.73
CA GLU A 32 13.67 -13.07 -15.12
C GLU A 32 12.62 -13.20 -16.24
N SER A 33 11.73 -12.21 -16.39
CA SER A 33 10.65 -12.25 -17.38
C SER A 33 11.08 -11.95 -18.83
N GLY A 34 12.37 -11.64 -19.06
CA GLY A 34 12.97 -11.47 -20.38
C GLY A 34 12.61 -10.17 -21.12
N LYS A 35 11.74 -9.32 -20.54
CA LYS A 35 11.43 -7.97 -21.05
C LYS A 35 11.62 -6.93 -19.94
N PRO A 36 12.86 -6.57 -19.60
CA PRO A 36 13.12 -5.68 -18.49
C PRO A 36 12.51 -4.28 -18.72
N ASP A 37 11.85 -3.76 -17.69
CA ASP A 37 11.25 -2.45 -17.62
C ASP A 37 12.39 -1.47 -17.35
N GLN A 38 12.29 -0.27 -17.93
CA GLN A 38 13.37 0.70 -17.81
C GLN A 38 13.42 1.33 -16.41
N GLY A 39 14.62 1.33 -15.82
CA GLY A 39 14.91 2.00 -14.56
C GLY A 39 14.08 1.51 -13.37
N GLU A 40 13.63 2.45 -12.54
CA GLU A 40 12.92 2.18 -11.29
C GLU A 40 11.49 1.63 -11.47
N ARG A 41 10.98 1.58 -12.71
CA ARG A 41 9.67 1.01 -13.01
C ARG A 41 9.62 -0.49 -12.71
N SER A 42 10.74 -1.20 -12.89
CA SER A 42 10.89 -2.63 -12.60
C SER A 42 10.50 -2.99 -11.15
N GLY A 43 10.76 -2.09 -10.19
CA GLY A 43 10.47 -2.29 -8.78
C GLY A 43 9.02 -2.03 -8.37
N VAL A 44 8.16 -1.50 -9.25
CA VAL A 44 6.75 -1.16 -8.91
C VAL A 44 5.71 -2.00 -9.64
N THR A 45 6.16 -2.93 -10.48
CA THR A 45 5.29 -3.79 -11.30
C THR A 45 4.35 -4.68 -10.50
N ALA A 46 4.74 -5.07 -9.27
CA ALA A 46 3.95 -5.94 -8.42
C ALA A 46 2.75 -5.21 -7.74
N GLY A 47 2.76 -3.88 -7.66
CA GLY A 47 1.67 -3.08 -7.09
C GLY A 47 1.48 -3.19 -5.57
N LYS A 48 2.30 -3.95 -4.84
CA LYS A 48 2.13 -4.26 -3.41
C LYS A 48 3.18 -3.63 -2.48
N ASN A 49 3.88 -2.61 -2.96
CA ASN A 49 4.97 -2.00 -2.20
C ASN A 49 4.45 -1.20 -0.98
N MET A 50 3.19 -0.77 -1.01
CA MET A 50 2.58 0.08 0.02
C MET A 50 1.76 -0.68 1.06
N ASP A 51 1.56 -2.00 0.91
CA ASP A 51 0.66 -2.80 1.74
C ASP A 51 0.98 -2.70 3.24
N GLY A 52 2.27 -2.64 3.60
CA GLY A 52 2.69 -2.46 4.99
C GLY A 52 2.25 -1.12 5.60
N PHE A 53 2.19 -0.06 4.78
CA PHE A 53 1.67 1.23 5.23
C PHE A 53 0.14 1.23 5.31
N LEU A 54 -0.53 0.58 4.37
CA LEU A 54 -2.00 0.42 4.41
C LEU A 54 -2.45 -0.31 5.69
N ALA A 55 -1.74 -1.37 6.07
CA ALA A 55 -1.99 -2.09 7.32
C ALA A 55 -1.82 -1.19 8.55
N LEU A 56 -0.73 -0.41 8.62
CA LEU A 56 -0.52 0.54 9.73
C LEU A 56 -1.64 1.60 9.81
N ILE A 57 -2.05 2.16 8.67
CA ILE A 57 -3.13 3.16 8.64
C ILE A 57 -4.46 2.54 9.08
N ALA A 58 -4.77 1.33 8.64
CA ALA A 58 -5.97 0.62 9.08
C ALA A 58 -6.00 0.40 10.60
N ASP A 59 -4.88 -0.02 11.18
CA ASP A 59 -4.76 -0.20 12.63
C ASP A 59 -4.98 1.12 13.39
N LEU A 60 -4.42 2.24 12.90
CA LEU A 60 -4.63 3.57 13.48
C LEU A 60 -6.10 3.99 13.44
N ILE A 61 -6.79 3.75 12.32
CA ILE A 61 -8.21 4.09 12.15
C ILE A 61 -9.07 3.31 13.16
N HIS A 62 -8.87 2.00 13.25
CA HIS A 62 -9.63 1.15 14.17
C HIS A 62 -9.39 1.54 15.65
N ALA A 63 -8.15 1.88 16.01
CA ALA A 63 -7.79 2.24 17.38
C ALA A 63 -8.35 3.59 17.86
N ASN A 64 -8.76 4.48 16.94
CA ASN A 64 -9.11 5.87 17.27
C ASN A 64 -10.59 6.23 17.01
N GLY A 65 -11.50 5.27 17.15
CA GLY A 65 -12.95 5.54 17.19
C GLY A 65 -13.74 5.12 15.96
N LEU A 66 -13.09 4.50 14.99
CA LEU A 66 -13.72 3.91 13.81
C LEU A 66 -13.52 2.40 13.78
N ALA A 67 -13.81 1.72 14.91
CA ALA A 67 -13.57 0.27 15.06
C ALA A 67 -14.29 -0.60 14.02
N ASN A 68 -15.40 -0.12 13.46
CA ASN A 68 -16.20 -0.80 12.43
C ASN A 68 -16.13 -0.07 11.07
N ALA A 69 -15.06 0.68 10.79
CA ALA A 69 -14.91 1.31 9.48
C ALA A 69 -14.75 0.27 8.38
N ASP A 70 -15.53 0.42 7.31
CA ASP A 70 -15.31 -0.30 6.06
C ASP A 70 -14.13 0.34 5.31
N ILE A 71 -12.96 -0.30 5.40
CA ILE A 71 -11.75 0.16 4.70
C ILE A 71 -11.67 -0.50 3.32
N HIS A 72 -12.07 0.25 2.30
CA HIS A 72 -12.03 -0.21 0.91
C HIS A 72 -10.61 -0.11 0.33
N GLN A 73 -9.91 -1.23 0.25
CA GLN A 73 -8.55 -1.31 -0.33
C GLN A 73 -8.54 -1.83 -1.77
N ASN A 74 -9.70 -2.28 -2.28
CA ASN A 74 -9.81 -2.86 -3.62
C ASN A 74 -10.10 -1.80 -4.69
N ARG A 75 -9.35 -1.89 -5.80
CA ARG A 75 -9.35 -0.94 -6.93
C ARG A 75 -10.74 -0.64 -7.53
N ALA A 76 -11.62 -1.64 -7.58
CA ALA A 76 -12.98 -1.49 -8.11
C ALA A 76 -13.89 -0.64 -7.20
N MET A 77 -13.53 -0.47 -5.93
CA MET A 77 -14.36 0.21 -4.92
C MET A 77 -13.88 1.63 -4.60
N LEU A 78 -12.82 2.13 -5.26
CA LEU A 78 -12.26 3.46 -5.02
C LEU A 78 -12.92 4.58 -5.86
N THR A 79 -14.00 4.27 -6.58
CA THR A 79 -14.82 5.28 -7.25
C THR A 79 -15.77 5.90 -6.24
N LEU A 80 -15.56 7.17 -5.91
CA LEU A 80 -16.50 7.91 -5.07
C LEU A 80 -17.80 8.20 -5.85
N PRO A 81 -18.98 8.07 -5.23
CA PRO A 81 -20.24 8.44 -5.87
C PRO A 81 -20.19 9.88 -6.41
N GLY A 82 -20.51 10.06 -7.70
CA GLY A 82 -20.46 11.36 -8.37
C GLY A 82 -19.09 11.79 -8.88
N TYR A 83 -18.03 11.00 -8.67
CA TYR A 83 -16.69 11.27 -9.20
C TYR A 83 -16.12 10.04 -9.90
N PHE A 84 -16.53 9.82 -11.15
CA PHE A 84 -15.97 8.77 -12.00
C PHE A 84 -14.80 9.32 -12.84
N ARG A 85 -13.60 8.79 -12.62
CA ARG A 85 -12.41 9.11 -13.43
C ARG A 85 -11.92 7.86 -14.16
N PRO A 86 -12.30 7.66 -15.46
CA PRO A 86 -12.04 6.42 -16.20
C PRO A 86 -10.58 5.99 -16.24
N THR A 87 -9.64 6.94 -16.17
CA THR A 87 -8.19 6.70 -16.35
C THR A 87 -7.37 6.80 -15.07
N LYS A 88 -7.98 7.10 -13.93
CA LYS A 88 -7.31 7.06 -12.61
C LYS A 88 -8.20 6.29 -11.65
N GLN A 89 -8.21 4.98 -11.81
CA GLN A 89 -8.52 4.07 -10.71
C GLN A 89 -7.24 3.96 -9.88
N TRP A 90 -7.13 4.84 -8.89
CA TRP A 90 -6.12 4.73 -7.84
C TRP A 90 -6.27 3.40 -7.13
#